data_AF-A0A416JW26-F1
#
_entry.id   AF-A0A416JW26-F1
#
_cell.length_a   1.000
_cell.length_b   1.000
_cell.length_c   1.000
_cell.angle_alpha   90.00
_cell.angle_beta   90.00
_cell.angle_gamma   90.00
#
_symmetry.space_group_name_H-M   'P 1'
#
loop_
_entity.id
_entity.type
_entity.pdbx_description
1 polymer ?
#
loop_
_entity_poly.entity_id
_entity_poly.type
_entity_poly.pdbx_seq_one_letter_code
_entity_poly.pdbx_strand_id
1 'polypeptide(L)'
;MKKRKIVIALGGNALGKNVEEQQEAVEHTAKVIVDLEQQGYDLIITHGNGPQVGMIQSAMNEYAAAHSEAEVPLSTSVAMSQGYIGFDLQNAIKDELYLRGIDHKVSTIISQVEVDPEDPAFYHPTKPIGRFMTREEAIKKEAKGIPCVEDSGRGYRQVVASPKPKRIRELQTIRTLVNAGHIVVTCGGGGIPVVQKDGKLVGVNAVIDKDSASSLLAQKLDAEYLVILTAVEKVAIHFGKPDQQWLSELTVEEAKKYMAEGEFPAGSMLPKIEAAVQFAESKKGRKTLITQLEKAAEGIEGRTGTVIHV
;
A
#
# COMPACT_ATOMS: atom_id res chain seq x y z
N MET A 1 -19.17 11.73 -20.68
CA MET A 1 -17.69 11.78 -20.69
C MET A 1 -17.16 10.56 -19.96
N LYS A 2 -16.03 9.99 -20.38
CA LYS A 2 -15.39 8.87 -19.66
C LYS A 2 -14.83 9.42 -18.33
N LYS A 3 -15.27 8.89 -17.19
CA LYS A 3 -14.71 9.26 -15.88
C LYS A 3 -13.21 8.95 -15.85
N ARG A 4 -12.43 9.80 -15.18
CA ARG A 4 -10.97 9.63 -15.04
C ARG A 4 -10.72 8.63 -13.91
N LYS A 5 -9.93 7.59 -14.17
CA LYS A 5 -9.62 6.54 -13.19
C LYS A 5 -8.44 6.96 -12.32
N ILE A 6 -8.62 6.87 -11.01
CA ILE A 6 -7.59 7.15 -10.02
C ILE A 6 -7.41 5.93 -9.13
N VAL A 7 -6.15 5.47 -9.02
CA VAL A 7 -5.77 4.50 -7.98
C VAL A 7 -5.18 5.26 -6.80
N ILE A 8 -5.74 5.07 -5.61
CA ILE A 8 -5.31 5.71 -4.37
C ILE A 8 -4.68 4.64 -3.47
N ALA A 9 -3.40 4.78 -3.18
CA ALA A 9 -2.65 3.92 -2.28
C ALA A 9 -2.60 4.51 -0.87
N LEU A 10 -3.44 3.98 0.02
CA LEU A 10 -3.58 4.48 1.38
C LEU A 10 -2.33 4.17 2.24
N GLY A 11 -1.87 5.21 2.94
CA GLY A 11 -0.80 5.21 3.94
C GLY A 11 -1.12 4.41 5.21
N GLY A 12 -0.12 4.20 6.08
CA GLY A 12 -0.39 3.71 7.44
C GLY A 12 -1.20 4.72 8.28
N ASN A 13 -1.02 6.02 8.02
CA ASN A 13 -1.77 7.10 8.68
C ASN A 13 -3.28 7.07 8.37
N ALA A 14 -3.69 6.38 7.30
CA ALA A 14 -5.09 6.27 6.91
C ALA A 14 -5.84 5.12 7.62
N LEU A 15 -5.14 4.26 8.38
CA LEU A 15 -5.69 2.99 8.88
C LEU A 15 -5.42 2.74 10.37
N GLY A 16 -4.78 3.67 11.09
CA GLY A 16 -4.40 3.46 12.49
C GLY A 16 -3.41 2.30 12.70
N LYS A 17 -3.07 2.03 13.98
CA LYS A 17 -2.14 0.94 14.36
C LYS A 17 -2.81 -0.21 15.11
N ASN A 18 -4.01 -0.01 15.62
CA ASN A 18 -4.81 -0.98 16.36
C ASN A 18 -6.30 -0.83 15.95
N VAL A 19 -7.19 -1.62 16.56
CA VAL A 19 -8.62 -1.64 16.18
C VAL A 19 -9.30 -0.29 16.44
N GLU A 20 -9.06 0.33 17.58
CA GLU A 20 -9.68 1.60 17.98
C GLU A 20 -9.20 2.74 17.09
N GLU A 21 -7.87 2.89 16.94
CA GLU A 21 -7.27 3.90 16.06
C GLU A 21 -7.68 3.70 14.59
N GLN A 22 -7.91 2.46 14.15
CA GLN A 22 -8.32 2.19 12.77
C GLN A 22 -9.73 2.73 12.50
N GLN A 23 -10.67 2.54 13.42
CA GLN A 23 -12.04 3.05 13.28
C GLN A 23 -12.05 4.57 13.07
N GLU A 24 -11.33 5.32 13.91
CA GLU A 24 -11.21 6.77 13.77
C GLU A 24 -10.52 7.19 12.46
N ALA A 25 -9.46 6.49 12.07
CA ALA A 25 -8.69 6.81 10.87
C ALA A 25 -9.47 6.55 9.56
N VAL A 26 -10.28 5.48 9.51
CA VAL A 26 -11.07 5.17 8.32
C VAL A 26 -12.22 6.15 8.12
N GLU A 27 -12.81 6.71 9.19
CA GLU A 27 -13.83 7.76 9.08
C GLU A 27 -13.28 9.02 8.42
N HIS A 28 -12.08 9.45 8.83
CA HIS A 28 -11.42 10.59 8.19
C HIS A 28 -11.05 10.28 6.73
N THR A 29 -10.55 9.07 6.47
CA THR A 29 -10.23 8.62 5.11
C THR A 29 -11.47 8.59 4.20
N ALA A 30 -12.61 8.13 4.72
CA ALA A 30 -13.86 8.06 3.98
C ALA A 30 -14.32 9.43 3.47
N LYS A 31 -14.21 10.49 4.29
CA LYS A 31 -14.54 11.87 3.89
C LYS A 31 -13.78 12.30 2.65
N VAL A 32 -12.47 12.08 2.63
CA VAL A 32 -11.61 12.42 1.49
C VAL A 32 -11.95 11.60 0.25
N ILE A 33 -12.21 10.29 0.42
CA ILE A 33 -12.63 9.43 -0.70
C ILE A 33 -13.95 9.91 -1.30
N VAL A 34 -14.92 10.28 -0.46
CA VAL A 34 -16.22 10.76 -0.93
C VAL A 34 -16.12 12.17 -1.55
N ASP A 35 -15.24 13.04 -1.06
CA ASP A 35 -14.92 14.32 -1.71
C ASP A 35 -14.44 14.10 -3.15
N LEU A 36 -13.55 13.11 -3.36
CA LEU A 36 -13.05 12.75 -4.69
C LEU A 36 -14.13 12.12 -5.57
N GLU A 37 -15.04 11.31 -5.00
CA GLU A 37 -16.15 10.76 -5.78
C GLU A 37 -17.07 11.87 -6.30
N GLN A 38 -17.35 12.89 -5.49
CA GLN A 38 -18.17 14.03 -5.90
C GLN A 38 -17.53 14.84 -7.05
N GLN A 39 -16.21 14.75 -7.24
CA GLN A 39 -15.52 15.33 -8.40
C GLN A 39 -15.66 14.48 -9.69
N GLY A 40 -16.31 13.31 -9.61
CA GLY A 40 -16.64 12.47 -10.76
C GLY A 40 -15.52 11.54 -11.20
N TYR A 41 -14.63 11.14 -10.31
CA TYR A 41 -13.59 10.15 -10.59
C TYR A 41 -14.13 8.72 -10.51
N ASP A 42 -13.45 7.78 -11.18
CA ASP A 42 -13.60 6.35 -10.90
C ASP A 42 -12.51 5.97 -9.88
N LEU A 43 -12.90 5.63 -8.66
CA LEU A 43 -11.98 5.43 -7.54
C LEU A 43 -11.65 3.94 -7.31
N ILE A 44 -10.36 3.66 -7.27
CA ILE A 44 -9.81 2.35 -6.89
C ILE A 44 -8.89 2.56 -5.71
N ILE A 45 -9.17 1.89 -4.60
CA ILE A 45 -8.47 2.07 -3.33
C ILE A 45 -7.65 0.83 -3.04
N THR A 46 -6.37 1.03 -2.77
CA THR A 46 -5.48 0.03 -2.17
C THR A 46 -5.01 0.54 -0.83
N HIS A 47 -4.46 -0.35 0.00
CA HIS A 47 -4.03 0.05 1.33
C HIS A 47 -2.85 -0.79 1.81
N GLY A 48 -2.08 -0.26 2.77
CA GLY A 48 -1.10 -1.05 3.51
C GLY A 48 -1.76 -1.90 4.59
N ASN A 49 -0.98 -2.74 5.26
CA ASN A 49 -1.48 -3.56 6.38
C ASN A 49 -0.44 -3.81 7.47
N GLY A 50 0.69 -3.08 7.49
CA GLY A 50 1.86 -3.42 8.31
C GLY A 50 1.56 -3.67 9.81
N PRO A 51 0.91 -2.73 10.52
CA PRO A 51 0.47 -2.95 11.90
C PRO A 51 -0.53 -4.11 12.03
N GLN A 52 -1.55 -4.14 11.16
CA GLN A 52 -2.66 -5.09 11.21
C GLN A 52 -2.20 -6.54 10.97
N VAL A 53 -1.42 -6.78 9.90
CA VAL A 53 -0.87 -8.11 9.58
C VAL A 53 0.11 -8.56 10.65
N GLY A 54 0.84 -7.62 11.25
CA GLY A 54 1.73 -7.89 12.38
C GLY A 54 0.99 -8.38 13.61
N MET A 55 -0.11 -7.72 13.97
CA MET A 55 -1.01 -8.13 15.05
C MET A 55 -1.61 -9.52 14.78
N ILE A 56 -2.18 -9.71 13.59
CA ILE A 56 -2.79 -10.99 13.18
C ILE A 56 -1.76 -12.12 13.23
N GLN A 57 -0.60 -11.94 12.61
CA GLN A 57 0.45 -12.97 12.59
C GLN A 57 0.92 -13.31 14.01
N SER A 58 1.07 -12.32 14.88
CA SER A 58 1.49 -12.56 16.26
C SER A 58 0.44 -13.39 17.02
N ALA A 59 -0.84 -13.07 16.86
CA ALA A 59 -1.94 -13.82 17.47
C ALA A 59 -2.04 -15.26 16.94
N MET A 60 -1.91 -15.45 15.62
CA MET A 60 -1.94 -16.79 15.01
C MET A 60 -0.75 -17.64 15.46
N ASN A 61 0.45 -17.05 15.58
CA ASN A 61 1.64 -17.75 16.06
C ASN A 61 1.51 -18.15 17.53
N GLU A 62 0.94 -17.28 18.37
CA GLU A 62 0.69 -17.59 19.78
C GLU A 62 -0.32 -18.72 19.93
N TYR A 63 -1.42 -18.68 19.16
CA TYR A 63 -2.40 -19.75 19.13
C TYR A 63 -1.79 -21.09 18.70
N ALA A 64 -1.05 -21.09 17.58
CA ALA A 64 -0.41 -22.29 17.06
C ALA A 64 0.57 -22.90 18.08
N ALA A 65 1.38 -22.06 18.73
CA ALA A 65 2.31 -22.50 19.77
C ALA A 65 1.59 -23.10 20.99
N ALA A 66 0.50 -22.47 21.45
CA ALA A 66 -0.27 -22.94 22.60
C ALA A 66 -0.98 -24.28 22.36
N HIS A 67 -1.30 -24.59 21.10
CA HIS A 67 -2.05 -25.79 20.70
C HIS A 67 -1.20 -26.82 19.94
N SER A 68 0.11 -26.61 19.82
CA SER A 68 1.02 -27.47 19.03
C SER A 68 0.58 -27.64 17.56
N GLU A 69 0.01 -26.59 16.97
CA GLU A 69 -0.34 -26.55 15.55
C GLU A 69 0.81 -26.01 14.68
N ALA A 70 0.70 -26.22 13.37
CA ALA A 70 1.65 -25.66 12.41
C ALA A 70 1.54 -24.12 12.36
N GLU A 71 2.67 -23.45 12.10
CA GLU A 71 2.68 -22.00 11.92
C GLU A 71 1.80 -21.58 10.74
N VAL A 72 1.03 -20.51 10.96
CA VAL A 72 0.13 -19.96 9.95
C VAL A 72 0.94 -19.17 8.94
N PRO A 73 0.83 -19.48 7.63
CA PRO A 73 1.54 -18.75 6.59
C PRO A 73 1.18 -17.27 6.61
N LEU A 74 2.16 -16.41 6.33
CA LEU A 74 1.97 -14.97 6.29
C LEU A 74 0.95 -14.55 5.23
N SER A 75 0.87 -15.30 4.13
CA SER A 75 -0.16 -15.09 3.09
C SER A 75 -1.59 -15.22 3.64
N THR A 76 -1.83 -16.12 4.60
CA THR A 76 -3.12 -16.24 5.30
C THR A 76 -3.39 -15.01 6.17
N SER A 77 -2.40 -14.53 6.92
CA SER A 77 -2.52 -13.29 7.70
C SER A 77 -2.76 -12.06 6.82
N VAL A 78 -2.15 -12.01 5.62
CA VAL A 78 -2.44 -10.98 4.62
C VAL A 78 -3.89 -11.07 4.17
N ALA A 79 -4.40 -12.26 3.87
CA ALA A 79 -5.81 -12.46 3.49
C ALA A 79 -6.78 -11.99 4.59
N MET A 80 -6.51 -12.34 5.86
CA MET A 80 -7.27 -11.88 7.01
C MET A 80 -7.25 -10.35 7.12
N SER A 81 -6.08 -9.73 6.93
CA SER A 81 -5.94 -8.27 6.99
C SER A 81 -6.71 -7.54 5.89
N GLN A 82 -6.89 -8.15 4.71
CA GLN A 82 -7.73 -7.58 3.65
C GLN A 82 -9.21 -7.59 4.04
N GLY A 83 -9.68 -8.68 4.65
CA GLY A 83 -11.05 -8.76 5.16
C GLY A 83 -11.30 -7.73 6.26
N TYR A 84 -10.38 -7.65 7.23
CA TYR A 84 -10.46 -6.71 8.35
C TYR A 84 -10.46 -5.25 7.87
N ILE A 85 -9.40 -4.79 7.21
CA ILE A 85 -9.27 -3.39 6.80
C ILE A 85 -10.31 -3.05 5.73
N GLY A 86 -10.56 -3.96 4.80
CA GLY A 86 -11.53 -3.75 3.73
C GLY A 86 -12.97 -3.72 4.23
N PHE A 87 -13.30 -4.36 5.35
CA PHE A 87 -14.59 -4.21 6.01
C PHE A 87 -14.76 -2.79 6.57
N ASP A 88 -13.78 -2.34 7.37
CA ASP A 88 -13.82 -1.02 8.02
C ASP A 88 -13.87 0.13 7.00
N LEU A 89 -12.98 0.09 5.99
CA LEU A 89 -12.99 1.08 4.90
C LEU A 89 -14.31 1.07 4.13
N GLN A 90 -14.82 -0.12 3.78
CA GLN A 90 -16.06 -0.22 3.01
C GLN A 90 -17.25 0.35 3.78
N ASN A 91 -17.33 0.10 5.10
CA ASN A 91 -18.39 0.66 5.92
C ASN A 91 -18.26 2.17 6.05
N ALA A 92 -17.09 2.68 6.43
CA ALA A 92 -16.87 4.10 6.60
C ALA A 92 -17.19 4.90 5.33
N ILE A 93 -16.80 4.40 4.15
CA ILE A 93 -17.12 5.06 2.87
C ILE A 93 -18.64 4.99 2.60
N LYS A 94 -19.30 3.86 2.86
CA LYS A 94 -20.76 3.74 2.68
C LYS A 94 -21.54 4.67 3.60
N ASP A 95 -21.10 4.79 4.84
CA ASP A 95 -21.73 5.67 5.83
C ASP A 95 -21.57 7.14 5.41
N GLU A 96 -20.38 7.54 4.98
CA GLU A 96 -20.14 8.90 4.49
C GLU A 96 -20.95 9.21 3.21
N LEU A 97 -21.03 8.25 2.27
CA LEU A 97 -21.89 8.37 1.09
C LEU A 97 -23.36 8.56 1.48
N TYR A 98 -23.86 7.76 2.44
CA TYR A 98 -25.22 7.84 2.94
C TYR A 98 -25.51 9.20 3.61
N LEU A 99 -24.60 9.67 4.47
CA LEU A 99 -24.72 10.98 5.13
C LEU A 99 -24.80 12.15 4.14
N ARG A 100 -24.17 12.00 2.97
CA ARG A 100 -24.22 13.00 1.88
C ARG A 100 -25.33 12.77 0.86
N GLY A 101 -26.18 11.76 1.06
CA GLY A 101 -27.27 11.43 0.14
C GLY A 101 -26.81 10.91 -1.22
N ILE A 102 -25.64 10.28 -1.28
CA ILE A 102 -25.03 9.75 -2.51
C ILE A 102 -25.30 8.24 -2.59
N ASP A 103 -26.11 7.80 -3.57
CA ASP A 103 -26.29 6.36 -3.85
C ASP A 103 -25.17 5.83 -4.75
N HIS A 104 -24.08 5.37 -4.12
CA HIS A 104 -22.92 4.80 -4.81
C HIS A 104 -22.53 3.46 -4.18
N LYS A 105 -22.04 2.51 -4.98
CA LYS A 105 -21.68 1.17 -4.51
C LYS A 105 -20.20 1.07 -4.13
N VAL A 106 -19.91 0.47 -2.99
CA VAL A 106 -18.53 0.20 -2.53
C VAL A 106 -18.34 -1.30 -2.39
N SER A 107 -17.22 -1.83 -2.87
CA SER A 107 -16.93 -3.26 -2.83
C SER A 107 -15.47 -3.55 -2.50
N THR A 108 -15.25 -4.45 -1.55
CA THR A 108 -13.95 -4.99 -1.20
C THR A 108 -13.71 -6.32 -1.90
N ILE A 109 -12.57 -6.47 -2.58
CA ILE A 109 -12.15 -7.70 -3.25
C ILE A 109 -10.91 -8.28 -2.55
N ILE A 110 -11.04 -9.52 -2.06
CA ILE A 110 -9.86 -10.32 -1.68
C ILE A 110 -9.01 -10.57 -2.93
N SER A 111 -7.74 -10.18 -2.86
CA SER A 111 -6.88 -10.05 -4.04
C SER A 111 -5.57 -10.81 -3.85
N GLN A 112 -5.26 -11.66 -4.82
CA GLN A 112 -4.01 -12.40 -4.95
C GLN A 112 -3.10 -11.74 -5.97
N VAL A 113 -1.82 -11.64 -5.64
CA VAL A 113 -0.81 -11.05 -6.50
C VAL A 113 0.31 -12.07 -6.71
N GLU A 114 0.48 -12.49 -7.95
CA GLU A 114 1.56 -13.37 -8.36
C GLU A 114 2.90 -12.66 -8.26
N VAL A 115 3.89 -13.37 -7.74
CA VAL A 115 5.29 -12.94 -7.61
C VAL A 115 6.22 -13.97 -8.26
N ASP A 116 7.47 -13.59 -8.49
CA ASP A 116 8.47 -14.53 -9.01
C ASP A 116 8.92 -15.50 -7.91
N PRO A 117 8.82 -16.82 -8.04
CA PRO A 117 9.40 -17.74 -7.06
C PRO A 117 10.93 -17.59 -6.93
N GLU A 118 11.61 -17.02 -7.92
CA GLU A 118 13.05 -16.77 -7.92
C GLU A 118 13.42 -15.31 -7.59
N ASP A 119 12.47 -14.51 -7.09
CA ASP A 119 12.73 -13.11 -6.74
C ASP A 119 13.86 -13.01 -5.70
N PRO A 120 14.92 -12.21 -5.93
CA PRO A 120 16.03 -12.04 -4.99
C PRO A 120 15.60 -11.61 -3.58
N ALA A 121 14.44 -10.96 -3.44
CA ALA A 121 13.89 -10.53 -2.15
C ALA A 121 13.58 -11.70 -1.20
N PHE A 122 13.39 -12.93 -1.71
CA PHE A 122 13.26 -14.12 -0.86
C PHE A 122 14.54 -14.48 -0.11
N TYR A 123 15.69 -14.11 -0.66
CA TYR A 123 17.00 -14.34 -0.05
C TYR A 123 17.48 -13.15 0.79
N HIS A 124 16.90 -11.96 0.57
CA HIS A 124 17.28 -10.70 1.24
C HIS A 124 16.02 -9.97 1.77
N PRO A 125 15.41 -10.46 2.86
CA PRO A 125 14.20 -9.87 3.41
C PRO A 125 14.49 -8.48 3.99
N THR A 126 13.76 -7.48 3.50
CA THR A 126 13.99 -6.07 3.87
C THR A 126 12.74 -5.39 4.43
N LYS A 127 11.55 -5.98 4.26
CA LYS A 127 10.28 -5.30 4.60
C LYS A 127 9.93 -5.49 6.07
N PRO A 128 9.93 -4.42 6.89
CA PRO A 128 9.64 -4.56 8.30
C PRO A 128 8.13 -4.66 8.57
N ILE A 129 7.73 -5.61 9.41
CA ILE A 129 6.35 -5.89 9.83
C ILE A 129 6.24 -6.03 11.35
N GLY A 130 5.02 -5.96 11.88
CA GLY A 130 4.79 -6.11 13.32
C GLY A 130 5.07 -4.87 14.15
N ARG A 131 4.87 -5.01 15.46
CA ARG A 131 5.19 -3.98 16.45
C ARG A 131 6.69 -3.77 16.59
N PHE A 132 7.07 -2.59 17.08
CA PHE A 132 8.43 -2.34 17.53
C PHE A 132 8.78 -3.23 18.71
N MET A 133 10.02 -3.70 18.72
CA MET A 133 10.63 -4.56 19.73
C MET A 133 11.92 -3.93 20.25
N THR A 134 12.27 -4.29 21.48
CA THR A 134 13.59 -4.00 22.03
C THR A 134 14.67 -4.86 21.34
N ARG A 135 15.94 -4.50 21.49
CA ARG A 135 17.04 -5.31 20.97
C ARG A 135 17.06 -6.72 21.58
N GLU A 136 16.72 -6.86 22.86
CA GLU A 136 16.67 -8.17 23.53
C GLU A 136 15.58 -9.08 22.95
N GLU A 137 14.40 -8.52 22.68
CA GLU A 137 13.31 -9.26 22.02
C GLU A 137 13.68 -9.65 20.58
N ALA A 138 14.35 -8.77 19.85
CA ALA A 138 14.85 -9.05 18.50
C ALA A 138 15.86 -10.20 18.50
N ILE A 139 16.84 -10.20 19.41
CA ILE A 139 17.83 -11.28 19.56
C ILE A 139 17.13 -12.63 19.83
N LYS A 140 16.09 -12.66 20.66
CA LYS A 140 15.31 -13.88 20.92
C LYS A 140 14.59 -14.40 19.68
N LYS A 141 14.15 -13.52 18.77
CA LYS A 141 13.55 -13.90 17.48
C LYS A 141 14.61 -14.36 16.47
N GLU A 142 15.73 -13.66 16.39
CA GLU A 142 16.86 -14.02 15.52
C GLU A 142 17.43 -15.40 15.88
N ALA A 143 17.49 -15.73 17.18
CA ALA A 143 17.86 -17.07 17.65
C ALA A 143 16.91 -18.19 17.20
N LYS A 144 15.68 -17.83 16.79
CA LYS A 144 14.69 -18.74 16.18
C LYS A 144 14.68 -18.67 14.65
N GLY A 145 15.66 -18.00 14.04
CA GLY A 145 15.77 -17.84 12.59
C GLY A 145 14.84 -16.77 11.99
N ILE A 146 14.21 -15.93 12.82
CA ILE A 146 13.33 -14.86 12.36
C ILE A 146 14.16 -13.57 12.22
N PRO A 147 14.42 -13.09 10.99
CA PRO A 147 15.28 -11.93 10.79
C PRO A 147 14.62 -10.65 11.30
N CYS A 148 15.41 -9.79 11.94
CA CYS A 148 14.99 -8.49 12.43
C CYS A 148 15.91 -7.38 11.92
N VAL A 149 15.42 -6.15 11.86
CA VAL A 149 16.20 -4.96 11.51
C VAL A 149 15.85 -3.79 12.43
N GLU A 150 16.82 -2.92 12.69
CA GLU A 150 16.54 -1.63 13.32
C GLU A 150 15.78 -0.72 12.34
N ASP A 151 14.74 -0.05 12.83
CA ASP A 151 13.87 0.78 12.01
C ASP A 151 13.86 2.24 12.48
N SER A 152 14.77 3.03 11.88
CA SER A 152 14.84 4.49 12.04
C SER A 152 14.91 4.96 13.49
N GLY A 153 15.68 4.26 14.34
CA GLY A 153 15.87 4.63 15.75
C GLY A 153 14.65 4.42 16.66
N ARG A 154 13.57 3.81 16.15
CA ARG A 154 12.34 3.54 16.92
C ARG A 154 12.32 2.15 17.57
N GLY A 155 13.39 1.39 17.40
CA GLY A 155 13.51 0.00 17.85
C GLY A 155 13.66 -0.97 16.67
N TYR A 156 13.39 -2.25 16.93
CA TYR A 156 13.59 -3.34 15.98
C TYR A 156 12.26 -3.89 15.49
N ARG A 157 12.20 -4.34 14.23
CA ARG A 157 11.04 -5.02 13.65
C ARG A 157 11.47 -6.27 12.91
N GLN A 158 10.58 -7.26 12.87
CA GLN A 158 10.79 -8.45 12.05
C GLN A 158 10.76 -8.04 10.57
N VAL A 159 11.64 -8.62 9.76
CA VAL A 159 11.63 -8.42 8.30
C VAL A 159 11.14 -9.65 7.57
N VAL A 160 10.50 -9.42 6.43
CA VAL A 160 10.02 -10.46 5.52
C VAL A 160 10.40 -10.11 4.08
N ALA A 161 10.34 -11.12 3.21
CA ALA A 161 10.54 -10.92 1.78
C ALA A 161 9.50 -9.95 1.22
N SER A 162 9.94 -9.07 0.32
CA SER A 162 9.06 -8.14 -0.42
C SER A 162 9.34 -8.22 -1.91
N PRO A 163 8.95 -9.33 -2.57
CA PRO A 163 9.14 -9.54 -3.99
C PRO A 163 8.29 -8.58 -4.82
N LYS A 164 8.70 -8.35 -6.07
CA LYS A 164 7.99 -7.44 -6.97
C LYS A 164 6.69 -8.07 -7.49
N PRO A 165 5.59 -7.30 -7.58
CA PRO A 165 4.33 -7.81 -8.08
C PRO A 165 4.41 -8.06 -9.60
N LYS A 166 4.04 -9.26 -10.06
CA LYS A 166 4.02 -9.61 -11.50
C LYS A 166 2.62 -9.51 -12.09
N ARG A 167 1.61 -10.05 -11.40
CA ARG A 167 0.24 -10.14 -11.94
C ARG A 167 -0.81 -10.14 -10.83
N ILE A 168 -1.86 -9.37 -11.02
CA ILE A 168 -3.05 -9.36 -10.15
C ILE A 168 -4.04 -10.38 -10.71
N ARG A 169 -4.41 -11.40 -9.93
CA ARG A 169 -5.28 -12.50 -10.38
C ARG A 169 -6.70 -12.03 -10.63
N GLU A 170 -7.24 -11.21 -9.72
CA GLU A 170 -8.61 -10.70 -9.76
C GLU A 170 -8.76 -9.45 -10.65
N LEU A 171 -7.77 -9.12 -11.48
CA LEU A 171 -7.77 -7.89 -12.30
C LEU A 171 -9.04 -7.71 -13.15
N GLN A 172 -9.57 -8.79 -13.73
CA GLN A 172 -10.78 -8.69 -14.55
C GLN A 172 -12.03 -8.43 -13.69
N THR A 173 -12.14 -9.07 -12.53
CA THR A 173 -13.22 -8.81 -11.57
C THR A 173 -13.17 -7.36 -11.08
N ILE A 174 -11.98 -6.88 -10.71
CA ILE A 174 -11.76 -5.48 -10.32
C ILE A 174 -12.21 -4.55 -11.46
N ARG A 175 -11.77 -4.81 -12.69
CA ARG A 175 -12.16 -4.01 -13.86
C ARG A 175 -13.68 -3.99 -14.08
N THR A 176 -14.34 -5.12 -13.93
CA THR A 176 -15.79 -5.22 -14.06
C THR A 176 -16.51 -4.33 -13.05
N LEU A 177 -16.11 -4.38 -11.77
CA LEU A 177 -16.73 -3.55 -10.74
C LEU A 177 -16.45 -2.06 -10.95
N VAL A 178 -15.21 -1.69 -11.29
CA VAL A 178 -14.86 -0.30 -11.61
C VAL A 178 -15.69 0.22 -12.79
N ASN A 179 -15.83 -0.57 -13.85
CA ASN A 179 -16.62 -0.17 -15.03
C ASN A 179 -18.13 -0.14 -14.74
N ALA A 180 -18.60 -0.90 -13.74
CA ALA A 180 -19.97 -0.82 -13.21
C ALA A 180 -20.16 0.39 -12.27
N GLY A 181 -19.12 1.21 -12.08
CA GLY A 181 -19.17 2.41 -11.26
C GLY A 181 -19.02 2.15 -9.77
N HIS A 182 -18.44 1.04 -9.33
CA HIS A 182 -18.16 0.84 -7.90
C HIS A 182 -16.90 1.60 -7.48
N ILE A 183 -16.89 2.11 -6.24
CA ILE A 183 -15.63 2.36 -5.52
C ILE A 183 -15.09 1.00 -5.10
N VAL A 184 -13.89 0.64 -5.56
CA VAL A 184 -13.34 -0.71 -5.35
C VAL A 184 -12.15 -0.66 -4.40
N VAL A 185 -12.25 -1.34 -3.25
CA VAL A 185 -11.14 -1.61 -2.33
C VAL A 185 -10.50 -2.95 -2.71
N THR A 186 -9.21 -2.97 -3.01
CA THR A 186 -8.52 -4.16 -3.53
C THR A 186 -7.02 -4.12 -3.24
N CYS A 187 -6.31 -5.23 -3.51
CA CYS A 187 -4.86 -5.34 -3.29
C CYS A 187 -4.41 -4.88 -1.89
N GLY A 188 -5.24 -5.11 -0.87
CA GLY A 188 -4.94 -4.74 0.51
C GLY A 188 -3.66 -5.43 1.00
N GLY A 189 -2.79 -4.66 1.64
CA GLY A 189 -1.45 -5.12 2.03
C GLY A 189 -0.51 -5.40 0.87
N GLY A 190 -0.78 -4.85 -0.32
CA GLY A 190 -0.07 -5.20 -1.56
C GLY A 190 -0.61 -6.44 -2.28
N GLY A 191 -1.60 -7.12 -1.70
CA GLY A 191 -2.16 -8.37 -2.21
C GLY A 191 -1.58 -9.61 -1.54
N ILE A 192 -2.35 -10.71 -1.54
CA ILE A 192 -1.90 -12.00 -1.02
C ILE A 192 -0.83 -12.54 -1.98
N PRO A 193 0.44 -12.68 -1.55
CA PRO A 193 1.49 -13.12 -2.44
C PRO A 193 1.33 -14.61 -2.75
N VAL A 194 1.29 -14.93 -4.04
CA VAL A 194 1.16 -16.30 -4.53
C VAL A 194 2.19 -16.60 -5.62
N VAL A 195 2.57 -17.87 -5.74
CA VAL A 195 3.34 -18.38 -6.87
C VAL A 195 2.53 -19.46 -7.59
N GLN A 196 2.73 -19.57 -8.89
CA GLN A 196 2.16 -20.65 -9.69
C GLN A 196 3.06 -21.87 -9.57
N LYS A 197 2.55 -22.96 -8.99
CA LYS A 197 3.26 -24.25 -8.86
C LYS A 197 2.34 -25.38 -9.30
N ASP A 198 2.75 -26.14 -10.32
CA ASP A 198 2.04 -27.32 -10.82
C ASP A 198 0.55 -27.06 -11.14
N GLY A 199 0.27 -25.91 -11.78
CA GLY A 199 -1.10 -25.51 -12.13
C GLY A 199 -1.93 -24.92 -10.98
N LYS A 200 -1.37 -24.84 -9.76
CA LYS A 200 -2.03 -24.29 -8.56
C LYS A 200 -1.39 -22.98 -8.13
N LEU A 201 -2.19 -22.11 -7.51
CA LEU A 201 -1.68 -20.94 -6.78
C LEU A 201 -1.38 -21.36 -5.35
N VAL A 202 -0.17 -21.07 -4.90
CA VAL A 202 0.30 -21.37 -3.54
C VAL A 202 0.74 -20.08 -2.88
N GLY A 203 0.20 -19.80 -1.69
CA GLY A 203 0.60 -18.65 -0.88
C GLY A 203 2.06 -18.77 -0.42
N VAL A 204 2.78 -17.65 -0.41
CA VAL A 204 4.18 -17.60 0.04
C VAL A 204 4.36 -16.64 1.20
N ASN A 205 5.41 -16.84 2.01
CA ASN A 205 5.70 -16.02 3.18
C ASN A 205 6.41 -14.72 2.77
N ALA A 206 5.62 -13.76 2.27
CA ALA A 206 6.09 -12.46 1.83
C ALA A 206 5.06 -11.38 2.13
N VAL A 207 5.46 -10.11 1.98
CA VAL A 207 4.55 -8.96 1.92
C VAL A 207 4.97 -8.12 0.73
N ILE A 208 4.06 -7.97 -0.22
CA ILE A 208 4.31 -7.17 -1.42
C ILE A 208 4.22 -5.69 -1.04
N ASP A 209 5.12 -4.88 -1.58
CA ASP A 209 5.02 -3.44 -1.39
C ASP A 209 3.73 -2.89 -2.03
N LYS A 210 2.90 -2.25 -1.21
CA LYS A 210 1.60 -1.74 -1.64
C LYS A 210 1.72 -0.70 -2.76
N ASP A 211 2.75 0.14 -2.74
CA ASP A 211 2.88 1.25 -3.68
C ASP A 211 3.26 0.66 -5.05
N SER A 212 4.14 -0.34 -5.06
CA SER A 212 4.44 -1.16 -6.24
C SER A 212 3.22 -1.92 -6.78
N ALA A 213 2.43 -2.56 -5.91
CA ALA A 213 1.20 -3.26 -6.32
C ALA A 213 0.15 -2.29 -6.88
N SER A 214 0.06 -1.10 -6.31
CA SER A 214 -0.85 -0.03 -6.76
C SER A 214 -0.41 0.54 -8.10
N SER A 215 0.89 0.72 -8.31
CA SER A 215 1.46 1.09 -9.61
C SER A 215 1.10 0.06 -10.68
N LEU A 216 1.31 -1.25 -10.40
CA LEU A 216 0.90 -2.32 -11.32
C LEU A 216 -0.61 -2.27 -11.60
N LEU A 217 -1.44 -2.14 -10.57
CA LEU A 217 -2.90 -2.06 -10.72
C LEU A 217 -3.31 -0.87 -11.60
N ALA A 218 -2.76 0.31 -11.34
CA ALA A 218 -3.03 1.54 -12.07
C ALA A 218 -2.64 1.40 -13.55
N GLN A 219 -1.47 0.83 -13.83
CA GLN A 219 -1.03 0.55 -15.20
C GLN A 219 -2.00 -0.37 -15.93
N LYS A 220 -2.42 -1.46 -15.26
CA LYS A 220 -3.29 -2.48 -15.87
C LYS A 220 -4.72 -1.97 -16.06
N LEU A 221 -5.25 -1.13 -15.17
CA LEU A 221 -6.58 -0.56 -15.31
C LEU A 221 -6.66 0.64 -16.26
N ASP A 222 -5.52 1.06 -16.83
CA ASP A 222 -5.38 2.29 -17.61
C ASP A 222 -5.86 3.52 -16.83
N ALA A 223 -5.43 3.60 -15.56
CA ALA A 223 -5.62 4.77 -14.73
C ALA A 223 -4.84 5.96 -15.28
N GLU A 224 -5.35 7.15 -14.99
CA GLU A 224 -4.70 8.41 -15.35
C GLU A 224 -3.80 8.92 -14.22
N TYR A 225 -4.26 8.73 -12.98
CA TYR A 225 -3.47 9.00 -11.78
C TYR A 225 -3.23 7.76 -10.94
N LEU A 226 -2.02 7.72 -10.39
CA LEU A 226 -1.69 7.01 -9.17
C LEU A 226 -1.52 8.06 -8.08
N VAL A 227 -2.22 7.93 -6.96
CA VAL A 227 -2.07 8.81 -5.79
C VAL A 227 -1.50 7.98 -4.65
N ILE A 228 -0.29 8.30 -4.22
CA ILE A 228 0.39 7.63 -3.11
C ILE A 228 0.29 8.54 -1.88
N LEU A 229 -0.44 8.08 -0.87
CA LEU A 229 -0.62 8.85 0.35
C LEU A 229 0.48 8.54 1.38
N THR A 230 1.03 9.59 1.97
CA THR A 230 2.14 9.55 2.92
C THR A 230 1.95 10.55 4.06
N ALA A 231 2.92 10.63 4.97
CA ALA A 231 2.89 11.49 6.16
C ALA A 231 3.36 12.94 5.90
N VAL A 232 3.79 13.25 4.68
CA VAL A 232 4.32 14.55 4.28
C VAL A 232 3.55 15.08 3.08
N GLU A 233 3.37 16.40 3.03
CA GLU A 233 2.63 17.03 1.94
C GLU A 233 3.37 16.92 0.59
N LYS A 234 4.70 17.03 0.60
CA LYS A 234 5.57 16.96 -0.59
C LYS A 234 6.77 16.05 -0.34
N VAL A 235 7.34 15.51 -1.40
CA VAL A 235 8.66 14.88 -1.41
C VAL A 235 9.73 15.95 -1.26
N ALA A 236 10.84 15.62 -0.61
CA ALA A 236 12.00 16.50 -0.54
C ALA A 236 13.29 15.78 -0.91
N ILE A 237 14.26 16.54 -1.43
CA ILE A 237 15.68 16.20 -1.36
C ILE A 237 16.31 16.87 -0.14
N HIS A 238 17.45 16.34 0.29
CA HIS A 238 18.15 16.75 1.51
C HIS A 238 17.23 16.73 2.73
N PHE A 239 16.34 15.72 2.80
CA PHE A 239 15.32 15.63 3.83
C PHE A 239 15.94 15.60 5.24
N GLY A 240 15.45 16.47 6.12
CA GLY A 240 15.95 16.65 7.48
C GLY A 240 17.28 17.43 7.60
N LYS A 241 17.82 17.97 6.50
CA LYS A 241 19.04 18.79 6.51
C LYS A 241 18.72 20.29 6.41
N PRO A 242 19.66 21.20 6.76
CA PRO A 242 19.44 22.65 6.67
C PRO A 242 19.10 23.15 5.26
N ASP A 243 19.54 22.43 4.23
CA ASP A 243 19.34 22.71 2.81
C ASP A 243 18.22 21.85 2.19
N GLN A 244 17.28 21.37 3.01
CA GLN A 244 16.09 20.64 2.56
C GLN A 244 15.30 21.41 1.50
N GLN A 245 14.97 20.75 0.40
CA GLN A 245 14.17 21.32 -0.68
C GLN A 245 12.93 20.46 -0.96
N TRP A 246 11.75 21.07 -0.82
CA TRP A 246 10.47 20.46 -1.20
C TRP A 246 10.27 20.52 -2.72
N LEU A 247 9.85 19.39 -3.30
CA LEU A 247 9.64 19.22 -4.73
C LEU A 247 8.13 19.32 -5.02
N SER A 248 7.71 20.27 -5.85
CA SER A 248 6.30 20.37 -6.28
C SER A 248 6.03 19.55 -7.54
N GLU A 249 7.01 19.52 -8.44
CA GLU A 249 7.02 18.70 -9.65
C GLU A 249 8.35 17.95 -9.71
N LEU A 250 8.34 16.79 -10.34
CA LEU A 250 9.53 15.97 -10.52
C LEU A 250 9.40 15.17 -11.81
N THR A 251 10.27 15.41 -12.78
CA THR A 251 10.30 14.58 -13.98
C THR A 251 10.82 13.17 -13.66
N VAL A 252 10.48 12.19 -14.49
CA VAL A 252 11.02 10.83 -14.37
C VAL A 252 12.55 10.82 -14.42
N GLU A 253 13.17 11.69 -15.22
CA GLU A 253 14.63 11.80 -15.33
C GLU A 253 15.26 12.33 -14.03
N GLU A 254 14.71 13.42 -13.48
CA GLU A 254 15.16 13.97 -12.20
C GLU A 254 14.94 12.99 -11.05
N ALA A 255 13.80 12.30 -11.00
CA ALA A 255 13.52 11.27 -9.99
C ALA A 255 14.58 10.16 -10.03
N LYS A 256 14.94 9.68 -11.23
CA LYS A 256 15.99 8.66 -11.41
C LYS A 256 17.36 9.15 -10.98
N LYS A 257 17.69 10.41 -11.26
CA LYS A 257 18.91 11.05 -10.78
C LYS A 257 18.96 11.10 -9.25
N TYR A 258 17.93 11.62 -8.60
CA TYR A 258 17.89 11.72 -7.13
C TYR A 258 17.85 10.35 -6.44
N MET A 259 17.22 9.34 -7.06
CA MET A 259 17.32 7.96 -6.58
C MET A 259 18.77 7.45 -6.62
N ALA A 260 19.50 7.69 -7.71
CA ALA A 260 20.91 7.29 -7.83
C ALA A 260 21.84 8.06 -6.86
N GLU A 261 21.49 9.30 -6.52
CA GLU A 261 22.19 10.13 -5.53
C GLU A 261 21.86 9.74 -4.07
N GLY A 262 20.88 8.85 -3.86
CA GLY A 262 20.52 8.37 -2.52
C GLY A 262 19.68 9.34 -1.71
N GLU A 263 18.99 10.29 -2.36
CA GLU A 263 18.17 11.31 -1.69
C GLU A 263 16.94 10.72 -0.98
N PHE A 264 16.48 9.55 -1.41
CA PHE A 264 15.26 8.92 -0.88
C PHE A 264 15.59 7.70 0.00
N PRO A 265 15.15 7.67 1.27
CA PRO A 265 15.42 6.53 2.16
C PRO A 265 14.72 5.24 1.72
N ALA A 266 15.47 4.13 1.72
CA ALA A 266 15.02 2.79 1.28
C ALA A 266 13.81 2.24 2.06
N GLY A 267 13.66 2.60 3.33
CA GLY A 267 12.57 2.12 4.18
C GLY A 267 11.26 2.89 4.06
N SER A 268 11.23 4.02 3.35
CA SER A 268 10.07 4.92 3.34
C SER A 268 9.78 5.56 1.98
N MET A 269 10.59 6.52 1.54
CA MET A 269 10.30 7.33 0.35
C MET A 269 10.75 6.66 -0.94
N LEU A 270 11.87 5.92 -0.94
CA LEU A 270 12.39 5.30 -2.16
C LEU A 270 11.36 4.37 -2.85
N PRO A 271 10.68 3.44 -2.15
CA PRO A 271 9.67 2.59 -2.80
C PRO A 271 8.51 3.38 -3.41
N LYS A 272 8.20 4.56 -2.85
CA LYS A 272 7.15 5.45 -3.39
C LYS A 272 7.58 6.08 -4.69
N ILE A 273 8.83 6.58 -4.75
CA ILE A 273 9.39 7.18 -5.95
C ILE A 273 9.56 6.12 -7.05
N GLU A 274 10.03 4.92 -6.71
CA GLU A 274 10.12 3.82 -7.66
C GLU A 274 8.76 3.47 -8.27
N ALA A 275 7.74 3.27 -7.43
CA ALA A 275 6.37 2.99 -7.89
C ALA A 275 5.79 4.14 -8.73
N ALA A 276 6.07 5.38 -8.32
CA ALA A 276 5.60 6.59 -8.99
C ALA A 276 6.22 6.78 -10.38
N VAL A 277 7.54 6.60 -10.47
CA VAL A 277 8.29 6.64 -11.74
C VAL A 277 7.79 5.53 -12.66
N GLN A 278 7.67 4.30 -12.15
CA GLN A 278 7.20 3.15 -12.92
C GLN A 278 5.80 3.39 -13.52
N PHE A 279 4.88 4.04 -12.78
CA PHE A 279 3.57 4.39 -13.31
C PHE A 279 3.64 5.55 -14.31
N ALA A 280 4.32 6.64 -13.97
CA ALA A 280 4.40 7.83 -14.82
C ALA A 280 5.03 7.53 -16.19
N GLU A 281 6.10 6.73 -16.22
CA GLU A 281 6.81 6.40 -17.47
C GLU A 281 6.09 5.35 -18.32
N SER A 282 5.14 4.61 -17.74
CA SER A 282 4.49 3.49 -18.43
C SER A 282 3.59 3.90 -19.61
N LYS A 283 3.13 5.16 -19.67
CA LYS A 283 2.36 5.72 -20.79
C LYS A 283 2.32 7.24 -20.69
N LYS A 284 2.45 7.94 -21.84
CA LYS A 284 2.32 9.41 -21.91
C LYS A 284 1.00 9.89 -21.32
N GLY A 285 1.06 10.94 -20.51
CA GLY A 285 -0.09 11.56 -19.84
C GLY A 285 -0.43 10.98 -18.47
N ARG A 286 0.20 9.87 -18.06
CA ARG A 286 0.08 9.36 -16.68
C ARG A 286 0.85 10.25 -15.71
N LYS A 287 0.26 10.46 -14.53
CA LYS A 287 0.86 11.26 -13.46
C LYS A 287 0.77 10.51 -12.15
N THR A 288 1.84 10.54 -11.35
CA THR A 288 1.77 10.11 -9.96
C THR A 288 1.74 11.33 -9.06
N LEU A 289 0.83 11.36 -8.10
CA LEU A 289 0.80 12.34 -7.02
C LEU A 289 1.29 11.68 -5.73
N ILE A 290 2.27 12.28 -5.07
CA ILE A 290 2.67 11.90 -3.71
C ILE A 290 2.31 13.06 -2.78
N THR A 291 1.44 12.81 -1.80
CA THR A 291 1.02 13.84 -0.84
C THR A 291 0.38 13.22 0.42
N GLN A 292 -0.11 14.06 1.33
CA GLN A 292 -0.88 13.65 2.50
C GLN A 292 -2.37 13.50 2.18
N LEU A 293 -3.10 12.71 2.97
CA LEU A 293 -4.50 12.34 2.72
C LEU A 293 -5.41 13.58 2.53
N GLU A 294 -5.27 14.55 3.42
CA GLU A 294 -6.05 15.80 3.46
C GLU A 294 -5.82 16.67 2.21
N LYS A 295 -4.71 16.44 1.51
CA LYS A 295 -4.28 17.19 0.34
C LYS A 295 -4.50 16.44 -0.97
N ALA A 296 -5.10 15.25 -0.94
CA ALA A 296 -5.30 14.43 -2.13
C ALA A 296 -6.12 15.17 -3.22
N ALA A 297 -7.24 15.78 -2.84
CA ALA A 297 -8.09 16.54 -3.76
C ALA A 297 -7.37 17.76 -4.36
N GLU A 298 -6.77 18.59 -3.49
CA GLU A 298 -5.98 19.76 -3.91
C GLU A 298 -4.79 19.36 -4.82
N GLY A 299 -4.15 18.23 -4.52
CA GLY A 299 -3.00 17.74 -5.27
C GLY A 299 -3.36 17.18 -6.65
N ILE A 300 -4.53 16.53 -6.81
CA ILE A 300 -5.00 16.07 -8.12
C ILE A 300 -5.26 17.26 -9.05
N GLU A 301 -5.71 18.39 -8.49
CA GLU A 301 -5.91 19.67 -9.19
C GLU A 301 -4.59 20.42 -9.44
N GLY A 302 -3.45 19.93 -8.94
CA GLY A 302 -2.13 20.54 -9.12
C GLY A 302 -1.86 21.72 -8.17
N ARG A 303 -2.63 21.87 -7.08
CA ARG A 303 -2.44 22.97 -6.10
C ARG A 303 -1.38 22.65 -5.05
N THR A 304 -1.13 21.37 -4.76
CA THR A 304 -0.08 20.93 -3.86
C THR A 304 0.39 19.50 -4.17
N GLY A 305 1.22 18.91 -3.31
CA GLY A 305 1.83 17.61 -3.52
C GLY A 305 3.08 17.67 -4.38
N THR A 306 3.68 16.49 -4.59
CA THR A 306 4.69 16.28 -5.61
C THR A 306 4.07 15.52 -6.77
N VAL A 307 4.03 16.13 -7.95
CA VAL A 307 3.56 15.50 -9.18
C VAL A 307 4.74 14.94 -9.96
N ILE A 308 4.72 13.63 -10.21
CA ILE A 308 5.73 12.92 -11.00
C ILE A 308 5.16 12.60 -12.38
N HIS A 309 5.89 12.99 -13.43
CA HIS A 309 5.47 12.81 -14.82
C HIS A 309 6.67 12.65 -15.76
N VAL A 310 6.39 12.20 -16.99
CA VAL A 310 7.35 12.24 -18.11
C VAL A 310 7.53 13.63 -18.69
#